data_AF-A0A1V1HZS0-F1
#
_entry.id   AF-A0A1V1HZS0-F1
#
_cell.length_a   1.000
_cell.length_b   1.000
_cell.length_c   1.000
_cell.angle_alpha   90.00
_cell.angle_beta   90.00
_cell.angle_gamma   90.00
#
_symmetry.space_group_name_H-M   'P 1'
#
loop_
_entity.id
_entity.type
_entity.pdbx_description
1 polymer ?
#
loop_
_entity_poly.entity_id
_entity_poly.type
_entity_poly.pdbx_seq_one_letter_code
_entity_poly.pdbx_strand_id
1 'polypeptide(L)'
;MGLKKRYLAIIPILGIISILSIKDPKTTMTNLDDLTVRTNENGQTYGSNLAIESHSMDENGNPDDLDLILVEADNGKTGYVYKEDFYDISNQPKNPEEAVAYMEKLEKSGDRVISVYKKDGKNVIGSYKIGSK
;
A
#
# COMPACT_ATOMS: atom_id res chain seq x y z
N MET A 1 -59.86 36.00 33.41
CA MET A 1 -60.55 34.87 32.76
C MET A 1 -59.53 34.16 31.87
N GLY A 2 -59.31 32.85 32.06
CA GLY A 2 -58.44 32.01 31.20
C GLY A 2 -57.03 31.72 31.76
N LEU A 3 -56.91 30.96 32.85
CA LEU A 3 -56.60 29.51 32.94
C LEU A 3 -55.11 29.13 32.74
N LYS A 4 -54.45 28.84 33.88
CA LYS A 4 -53.13 28.18 34.01
C LYS A 4 -53.26 26.69 33.64
N LYS A 5 -52.25 26.09 33.00
CA LYS A 5 -51.94 24.63 32.94
C LYS A 5 -50.66 24.43 32.11
N ARG A 6 -49.70 23.54 32.38
CA ARG A 6 -49.29 22.70 33.50
C ARG A 6 -47.95 22.10 33.04
N TYR A 7 -46.88 22.21 33.83
CA TYR A 7 -45.62 21.52 33.59
C TYR A 7 -45.84 20.01 33.66
N LEU A 8 -45.44 19.27 32.62
CA LEU A 8 -45.35 17.82 32.66
C LEU A 8 -43.87 17.46 32.67
N ALA A 9 -43.39 17.01 33.84
CA ALA A 9 -42.08 16.41 34.01
C ALA A 9 -42.05 15.03 33.32
N ILE A 10 -40.99 14.76 32.56
CA ILE A 10 -40.58 13.41 32.16
C ILE A 10 -39.09 13.30 32.49
N ILE A 11 -38.74 12.39 33.39
CA ILE A 11 -37.39 11.98 33.80
C ILE A 11 -37.33 10.45 33.50
N PRO A 12 -36.17 9.76 33.44
CA PRO A 12 -34.95 9.86 32.63
C PRO A 12 -34.73 8.58 31.76
N ILE A 13 -33.81 8.56 30.79
CA ILE A 13 -33.15 7.29 30.41
C ILE A 13 -31.65 7.56 30.21
N LEU A 14 -30.87 7.08 31.18
CA LEU A 14 -29.45 6.77 31.05
C LEU A 14 -29.28 5.70 29.96
N GLY A 15 -29.14 6.13 28.71
CA GLY A 15 -28.69 5.30 27.62
C GLY A 15 -27.18 5.43 27.51
N ILE A 16 -26.44 4.55 28.18
CA ILE A 16 -25.02 4.32 27.90
C ILE A 16 -24.99 3.71 26.49
N ILE A 17 -24.92 4.55 25.45
CA ILE A 17 -24.49 4.08 24.15
C ILE A 17 -22.98 3.93 24.30
N SER A 18 -22.55 2.72 24.64
CA SER A 18 -21.18 2.29 24.38
C SER A 18 -21.01 2.34 22.87
N ILE A 19 -20.57 3.49 22.38
CA ILE A 19 -20.11 3.63 21.01
C ILE A 19 -18.92 2.68 20.93
N LEU A 20 -19.12 1.51 20.33
CA LEU A 20 -18.02 0.68 19.88
C LEU A 20 -17.11 1.64 19.11
N SER A 21 -15.90 1.82 19.62
CA SER A 21 -14.84 2.52 18.91
C SER A 21 -14.53 1.67 17.68
N ILE A 22 -15.28 1.93 16.59
CA ILE A 22 -14.94 1.46 15.26
C ILE A 22 -13.63 2.20 14.97
N LYS A 23 -12.50 1.53 15.19
CA LYS A 23 -11.22 1.97 14.65
C LYS A 23 -11.48 2.24 13.17
N ASP A 24 -11.34 3.49 12.75
CA ASP A 24 -11.51 3.90 11.37
C ASP A 24 -10.80 2.86 10.48
N PRO A 25 -11.49 2.21 9.52
CA PRO A 25 -10.76 1.60 8.44
C PRO A 25 -10.01 2.76 7.80
N LYS A 26 -8.69 2.78 7.93
CA LYS A 26 -7.81 3.72 7.24
C LYS A 26 -7.94 3.41 5.75
N THR A 27 -9.03 3.86 5.15
CA THR A 27 -9.22 3.85 3.71
C THR A 27 -8.26 4.90 3.19
N THR A 28 -7.02 4.49 2.91
CA THR A 28 -6.07 5.30 2.17
C THR A 28 -6.76 5.66 0.86
N MET A 29 -7.18 6.92 0.72
CA MET A 29 -7.76 7.43 -0.52
C MET A 29 -6.62 7.47 -1.54
N THR A 30 -6.39 6.36 -2.23
CA THR A 30 -5.56 6.32 -3.43
C THR A 30 -6.16 7.34 -4.40
N ASN A 31 -5.38 8.31 -4.86
CA ASN A 31 -5.87 9.19 -5.90
C ASN A 31 -6.17 8.31 -7.12
N LEU A 32 -7.35 8.46 -7.74
CA LEU A 32 -7.73 7.67 -8.92
C LEU A 32 -6.70 7.82 -10.05
N ASP A 33 -5.98 8.95 -10.06
CA ASP A 33 -4.83 9.19 -10.92
C ASP A 33 -3.67 8.19 -10.73
N ASP A 34 -3.44 7.69 -9.51
CA ASP A 34 -2.36 6.74 -9.20
C ASP A 34 -2.70 5.30 -9.63
N LEU A 35 -3.96 5.04 -9.96
CA LEU A 35 -4.42 3.80 -10.58
C LEU A 35 -4.26 3.82 -12.11
N THR A 36 -3.63 4.84 -12.69
CA THR A 36 -3.31 4.89 -14.12
C THR A 36 -1.81 4.79 -14.34
N VAL A 37 -1.41 4.12 -15.41
CA VAL A 37 0.00 4.01 -15.85
C VAL A 37 0.41 5.32 -16.52
N ARG A 38 1.53 5.90 -16.10
CA ARG A 38 2.05 7.20 -16.60
C ARG A 38 3.57 7.16 -16.71
N THR A 39 4.14 8.06 -17.50
CA THR A 39 5.60 8.20 -17.65
C THR A 39 6.08 9.51 -17.02
N ASN A 40 7.21 9.50 -16.32
CA ASN A 40 7.82 10.69 -15.73
C ASN A 40 8.86 11.35 -16.67
N GLU A 41 9.43 12.48 -16.24
CA GLU A 41 10.41 13.25 -17.03
C GLU A 41 11.71 12.48 -17.33
N ASN A 42 12.01 11.42 -16.57
CA ASN A 42 13.17 10.55 -16.81
C ASN A 42 12.84 9.39 -17.77
N GLY A 43 11.62 9.34 -18.32
CA GLY A 43 11.16 8.25 -19.18
C GLY A 43 10.74 6.99 -18.42
N GLN A 44 10.63 7.04 -17.09
CA GLN A 44 10.24 5.88 -16.28
C GLN A 44 8.72 5.76 -16.20
N THR A 45 8.20 4.54 -16.31
CA THR A 45 6.76 4.27 -16.19
C THR A 45 6.39 3.94 -14.75
N TYR A 46 5.37 4.62 -14.22
CA TYR A 46 4.90 4.48 -12.85
C TYR A 46 3.39 4.28 -12.78
N GLY A 47 2.94 3.53 -11.77
CA GLY A 47 1.51 3.28 -11.57
C GLY A 47 1.23 2.17 -10.56
N SER A 48 -0.05 1.84 -10.42
CA SER A 48 -0.51 0.69 -9.63
C SER A 48 -0.38 -0.60 -10.42
N ASN A 49 0.06 -1.67 -9.76
CA ASN A 49 0.06 -3.00 -10.37
C ASN A 49 -1.37 -3.51 -10.71
N LEU A 50 -2.40 -2.90 -10.12
CA LEU A 50 -3.80 -3.18 -10.45
C LEU A 50 -4.25 -2.56 -11.78
N ALA A 51 -3.47 -1.62 -12.32
CA ALA A 51 -3.80 -0.88 -13.53
C ALA A 51 -3.33 -1.58 -14.82
N ILE A 52 -2.43 -2.56 -14.68
CA ILE A 52 -1.84 -3.27 -15.81
C ILE A 52 -2.81 -4.39 -16.20
N GLU A 53 -3.27 -4.38 -17.45
CA GLU A 53 -3.93 -5.55 -18.02
C GLU A 53 -2.94 -6.71 -17.97
N SER A 54 -3.34 -7.82 -17.33
CA SER A 54 -2.51 -8.96 -16.89
C SER A 54 -1.65 -9.68 -17.96
N HIS A 55 -1.52 -9.13 -19.17
CA HIS A 55 -0.92 -9.76 -20.34
C HIS A 55 0.47 -9.21 -20.70
N SER A 56 0.93 -8.10 -20.11
CA SER A 56 2.29 -7.59 -20.28
C SER A 56 3.20 -8.04 -19.13
N MET A 57 3.59 -9.31 -19.14
CA MET A 57 4.59 -9.84 -18.20
C MET A 57 5.92 -10.05 -18.93
N ASP A 58 7.02 -9.80 -18.23
CA ASP A 58 8.36 -10.17 -18.69
C ASP A 58 8.55 -11.70 -18.67
N GLU A 59 9.71 -12.17 -19.14
CA GLU A 59 10.06 -13.59 -19.17
C GLU A 59 10.10 -14.27 -17.79
N ASN A 60 10.11 -13.47 -16.72
CA ASN A 60 10.13 -13.89 -15.33
C ASN A 60 8.74 -13.79 -14.66
N GLY A 61 7.70 -13.39 -15.40
CA GLY A 61 6.34 -13.23 -14.87
C GLY A 61 6.13 -11.97 -14.03
N ASN A 62 7.04 -10.99 -14.08
CA ASN A 62 6.85 -9.68 -13.47
C ASN A 62 6.17 -8.74 -14.47
N PRO A 63 5.43 -7.72 -14.00
CA PRO A 63 4.84 -6.74 -14.91
C PRO A 63 5.94 -6.00 -15.69
N ASP A 64 5.93 -6.11 -17.02
CA ASP A 64 6.98 -5.51 -17.85
C ASP A 64 6.84 -3.98 -17.87
N ASP A 65 5.60 -3.51 -17.92
CA ASP A 65 5.24 -2.13 -18.25
C ASP A 65 5.51 -1.07 -17.17
N LEU A 66 6.00 -1.45 -15.97
CA LEU A 66 6.29 -0.50 -14.88
C LEU A 66 7.74 -0.56 -14.40
N ASP A 67 8.37 0.60 -14.32
CA ASP A 67 9.64 0.79 -13.62
C ASP A 67 9.43 1.09 -12.13
N LEU A 68 8.28 1.72 -11.80
CA LEU A 68 7.94 2.25 -10.49
C LEU A 68 6.54 1.78 -10.05
N ILE A 69 6.48 1.02 -8.95
CA ILE A 69 5.26 0.38 -8.46
C ILE A 69 4.71 1.16 -7.26
N LEU A 70 3.41 1.48 -7.31
CA LEU A 70 2.69 2.16 -6.23
C LEU A 70 2.68 1.33 -4.94
N VAL A 71 3.09 1.94 -3.82
CA VAL A 71 3.03 1.36 -2.47
C VAL A 71 2.62 2.39 -1.42
N GLU A 72 2.11 1.90 -0.27
CA GLU A 72 2.02 2.70 0.96
C GLU A 72 3.29 2.46 1.78
N ALA A 73 4.04 3.52 2.07
CA ALA A 73 5.22 3.47 2.94
C ALA A 73 4.84 3.22 4.41
N ASP A 74 5.82 2.79 5.21
CA ASP A 74 5.66 2.56 6.67
C ASP A 74 5.16 3.81 7.42
N ASN A 75 5.41 5.00 6.88
CA ASN A 75 4.96 6.28 7.43
C ASN A 75 3.54 6.69 6.97
N GLY A 76 2.84 5.83 6.23
CA GLY A 76 1.49 6.05 5.73
C GLY A 76 1.39 6.96 4.51
N LYS A 77 2.51 7.36 3.89
CA LYS A 77 2.51 8.11 2.62
C LYS A 77 2.48 7.14 1.44
N THR A 78 1.70 7.47 0.43
CA THR A 78 1.72 6.76 -0.86
C THR A 78 2.88 7.27 -1.72
N GLY A 79 3.59 6.35 -2.35
CA GLY A 79 4.68 6.63 -3.28
C GLY A 79 4.98 5.43 -4.15
N TYR A 80 6.20 5.39 -4.68
CA TYR A 80 6.60 4.37 -5.65
C TYR A 80 7.93 3.72 -5.26
N VAL A 81 8.05 2.43 -5.50
CA VAL A 81 9.29 1.66 -5.35
C VAL A 81 9.75 1.18 -6.72
N TYR A 82 11.05 0.99 -6.90
CA TYR A 82 11.56 0.38 -8.12
C TYR A 82 11.11 -1.07 -8.24
N LYS A 83 10.67 -1.46 -9.44
CA LYS A 83 10.30 -2.86 -9.76
C LYS A 83 11.43 -3.82 -9.42
N GLU A 84 12.65 -3.46 -9.79
CA GLU A 84 13.88 -4.25 -9.55
C GLU A 84 14.09 -4.55 -8.06
N ASP A 85 13.90 -3.55 -7.19
CA ASP A 85 14.02 -3.70 -5.74
C ASP A 85 12.87 -4.53 -5.17
N PHE A 86 11.65 -4.25 -5.63
CA PHE A 86 10.42 -4.89 -5.14
C PHE A 86 10.43 -6.39 -5.38
N TYR A 87 10.76 -6.84 -6.60
CA TYR A 87 10.80 -8.26 -6.97
C TYR A 87 12.17 -8.92 -6.75
N ASP A 88 13.15 -8.16 -6.26
CA ASP A 88 14.53 -8.61 -6.07
C ASP A 88 15.12 -9.29 -7.32
N ILE A 89 14.86 -8.71 -8.51
CA ILE A 89 15.11 -9.36 -9.81
C ILE A 89 16.55 -9.88 -9.91
N SER A 90 17.51 -9.12 -9.40
CA SER A 90 18.94 -9.48 -9.41
C SER A 90 19.28 -10.75 -8.60
N ASN A 91 18.45 -11.13 -7.64
CA ASN A 91 18.64 -12.27 -6.75
C ASN A 91 17.67 -13.43 -7.03
N GLN A 92 16.86 -13.36 -8.09
CA GLN A 92 15.93 -14.44 -8.43
C GLN A 92 16.69 -15.73 -8.79
N PRO A 93 16.32 -16.88 -8.19
CA PRO A 93 16.96 -18.16 -8.46
C PRO A 93 16.65 -18.63 -9.89
N LYS A 94 17.63 -19.22 -10.56
CA LYS A 94 17.52 -19.64 -11.98
C LYS A 94 17.28 -21.14 -12.17
N ASN A 95 17.33 -21.90 -11.09
CA ASN A 95 17.10 -23.35 -11.07
C ASN A 95 16.50 -23.78 -9.71
N PRO A 96 15.90 -24.98 -9.62
CA PRO A 96 15.29 -25.48 -8.39
C PRO A 96 16.26 -25.53 -7.20
N GLU A 97 17.52 -25.89 -7.42
CA GLU A 97 18.54 -25.97 -6.38
C GLU A 97 18.85 -24.58 -5.77
N GLU A 98 19.01 -23.57 -6.62
CA GLU A 98 19.15 -22.17 -6.20
C GLU A 98 17.90 -21.67 -5.50
N ALA A 99 16.70 -22.12 -5.89
CA ALA A 99 15.47 -21.73 -5.24
C ALA A 99 15.42 -22.20 -3.78
N VAL A 100 15.85 -23.43 -3.50
CA VAL A 100 15.96 -23.93 -2.13
C VAL A 100 16.96 -23.09 -1.32
N ALA A 101 18.16 -22.85 -1.87
CA ALA A 101 19.18 -22.04 -1.20
C ALA A 101 18.72 -20.59 -0.96
N TYR A 102 17.98 -20.01 -1.91
CA TYR A 102 17.39 -18.68 -1.80
C TYR A 102 16.33 -18.62 -0.70
N MET A 103 15.44 -19.62 -0.62
CA MET A 103 14.43 -19.70 0.45
C MET A 103 15.08 -19.84 1.83
N GLU A 104 16.08 -20.72 1.98
CA GLU A 104 16.83 -20.85 3.24
C GLU A 104 17.55 -19.56 3.64
N LYS A 105 18.08 -18.82 2.65
CA LYS A 105 18.68 -17.51 2.87
C LYS A 105 17.63 -16.52 3.34
N LEU A 106 16.47 -16.47 2.69
CA LEU A 106 15.37 -15.57 3.07
C LEU A 106 14.87 -15.85 4.49
N GLU A 107 14.73 -17.11 4.90
CA GLU A 107 14.33 -17.48 6.27
C GLU A 107 15.33 -16.99 7.33
N LYS A 108 16.62 -16.98 6.98
CA LYS A 108 17.70 -16.47 7.86
C LYS A 108 17.86 -14.95 7.75
N SER A 109 17.30 -14.34 6.72
CA SER A 109 17.37 -12.90 6.46
C SER A 109 16.24 -12.18 7.19
N GLY A 110 16.50 -10.96 7.65
CA GLY A 110 15.43 -10.09 8.15
C GLY A 110 14.66 -9.40 7.01
N ASP A 111 13.77 -8.50 7.39
CA ASP A 111 13.03 -7.66 6.44
C ASP A 111 13.98 -6.88 5.51
N ARG A 112 13.72 -6.94 4.20
CA ARG A 112 14.31 -6.05 3.20
C ARG A 112 13.64 -4.69 3.30
N VAL A 113 14.44 -3.63 3.44
CA VAL A 113 13.94 -2.25 3.49
C VAL A 113 14.17 -1.60 2.13
N ILE A 114 13.08 -1.20 1.47
CA ILE A 114 13.09 -0.57 0.15
C ILE A 114 12.73 0.91 0.31
N SER A 115 13.43 1.79 -0.40
CA SER A 115 13.13 3.22 -0.39
C SER A 115 11.87 3.51 -1.20
N VAL A 116 10.98 4.33 -0.65
CA VAL A 116 9.77 4.79 -1.34
C VAL A 116 10.01 6.20 -1.86
N TYR A 117 9.80 6.39 -3.15
CA TYR A 117 10.04 7.62 -3.90
C TYR A 117 8.74 8.34 -4.28
N LYS A 118 8.85 9.61 -4.67
CA LYS A 118 7.81 10.29 -5.45
C LYS A 118 7.75 9.73 -6.87
N LYS A 119 6.73 10.16 -7.64
CA LYS A 119 6.57 9.82 -9.08
C LYS A 119 7.78 10.18 -9.97
N ASP A 120 8.67 11.04 -9.49
CA ASP A 120 9.92 11.39 -10.17
C ASP A 120 11.02 10.34 -10.07
N GLY A 121 10.84 9.29 -9.25
CA GLY A 121 11.82 8.22 -9.04
C GLY A 121 13.11 8.65 -8.31
N LYS A 122 13.22 9.90 -7.84
CA LYS A 122 14.45 10.46 -7.25
C LYS A 122 14.27 10.89 -5.80
N ASN A 123 13.12 11.48 -5.49
CA ASN A 123 12.87 12.05 -4.17
C ASN A 123 12.30 10.99 -3.22
N VAL A 124 13.11 10.56 -2.25
CA VAL A 124 12.68 9.62 -1.20
C VAL A 124 11.69 10.29 -0.23
N ILE A 125 10.58 9.60 0.06
CA ILE A 125 9.51 10.05 0.93
C ILE A 125 9.18 9.07 2.07
N GLY A 126 9.76 7.87 2.07
CA GLY A 126 9.56 6.86 3.10
C GLY A 126 10.33 5.58 2.84
N SER A 127 10.01 4.54 3.60
CA SER A 127 10.51 3.18 3.43
C SER A 127 9.34 2.20 3.35
N TYR A 128 9.57 1.07 2.71
CA TYR A 128 8.65 -0.06 2.64
C TYR A 128 9.41 -1.33 3.02
N LYS A 129 8.86 -2.11 3.95
CA LYS A 129 9.49 -3.36 4.40
C LYS A 129 8.87 -4.56 3.71
N ILE A 130 9.71 -5.42 3.16
CA ILE A 130 9.35 -6.71 2.57
C ILE A 130 10.07 -7.79 3.36
N GLY A 131 9.33 -8.63 4.08
CA GLY A 131 9.90 -9.70 4.89
C GLY A 131 9.11 -11.00 4.72
N SER A 132 9.80 -12.12 4.93
CA SER A 132 9.21 -13.44 5.07
C SER A 132 8.65 -13.55 6.49
N LYS A 133 7.32 -13.57 6.65
CA LYS A 133 6.69 -13.89 7.93
C LYS A 133 6.13 -15.30 7.90
#